data_AF-A0A0D3JGY8-F1
#
_entry.id   AF-A0A0D3JGY8-F1
#
_cell.length_a   1.000
_cell.length_b   1.000
_cell.length_c   1.000
_cell.angle_alpha   90.00
_cell.angle_beta   90.00
_cell.angle_gamma   90.00
#
_symmetry.space_group_name_H-M   'P 1'
#
loop_
_entity.id
_entity.type
_entity.pdbx_description
1 polymer ?
#
loop_
_entity_poly.entity_id
_entity_poly.type
_entity_poly.pdbx_seq_one_letter_code
_entity_poly.pdbx_strand_id
1 'polypeptide(L)'
;MPPKSGTVVCDGEKCVIGNYKPTKDGTAHERLAKAAGMDKPKVAGSIKPDGRVALRSESINRTNGLGCDAAGTKLGQWAEMKMALGDVEGVKEYKRKSRRSRT
;
A
#
# COMPACT_ATOMS: atom_id res chain seq x y z
N MET A 1 4.02 -16.87 -1.02
CA MET A 1 3.38 -16.55 0.29
C MET A 1 3.34 -15.05 0.44
N PRO A 2 2.22 -14.45 0.85
CA PRO A 2 2.17 -13.02 1.15
C PRO A 2 3.21 -12.72 2.26
N PRO A 3 3.86 -11.55 2.21
CA PRO A 3 4.88 -11.20 3.19
C PRO A 3 4.28 -11.16 4.59
N LYS A 4 4.99 -11.75 5.57
CA LYS A 4 4.53 -11.86 6.98
C LYS A 4 4.42 -10.51 7.70
N SER A 5 4.98 -9.45 7.12
CA SER A 5 4.85 -8.08 7.59
C SER A 5 5.24 -7.14 6.46
N GLY A 6 4.69 -5.93 6.47
CA GLY A 6 5.10 -4.90 5.51
C GLY A 6 4.11 -3.76 5.38
N THR A 7 4.58 -2.67 4.80
CA THR A 7 3.76 -1.53 4.40
C THR A 7 3.13 -1.83 3.05
N VAL A 8 1.86 -1.42 2.87
CA VAL A 8 1.09 -1.63 1.64
C VAL A 8 0.58 -0.29 1.16
N VAL A 9 0.61 -0.07 -0.16
CA VAL A 9 -0.09 1.03 -0.84
C VAL A 9 -0.76 0.50 -2.08
N CYS A 10 -1.97 0.98 -2.38
CA CYS A 10 -2.72 0.60 -3.57
C CYS A 10 -3.28 1.85 -4.27
N ASP A 11 -3.19 1.87 -5.61
CA ASP A 11 -3.74 2.94 -6.45
C ASP A 11 -5.21 2.70 -6.85
N GLY A 12 -5.76 1.53 -6.49
CA GLY A 12 -7.11 1.08 -6.84
C GLY A 12 -7.14 0.08 -8.00
N GLU A 13 -6.03 -0.10 -8.70
CA GLU A 13 -5.84 -1.13 -9.72
C GLU A 13 -4.76 -2.14 -9.29
N LYS A 14 -3.73 -1.66 -8.57
CA LYS A 14 -2.64 -2.49 -8.06
C LYS A 14 -2.29 -2.18 -6.62
N CYS A 15 -1.74 -3.17 -5.94
CA CYS A 15 -1.21 -3.05 -4.59
C CYS A 15 0.30 -3.38 -4.59
N VAL A 16 1.06 -2.53 -3.92
CA VAL A 16 2.51 -2.65 -3.76
C VAL A 16 2.81 -2.87 -2.30
N ILE A 17 3.69 -3.83 -2.02
CA ILE A 17 4.16 -4.10 -0.67
C ILE A 17 5.65 -3.77 -0.57
N GLY A 18 6.04 -3.18 0.55
CA GLY A 18 7.44 -3.02 0.90
C GLY A 18 7.65 -2.76 2.38
N ASN A 19 8.86 -3.04 2.86
CA ASN A 19 9.22 -2.79 4.25
C ASN A 19 9.80 -1.38 4.38
N TYR A 20 8.94 -0.42 4.66
CA TYR A 20 9.34 0.96 4.92
C TYR A 20 9.09 1.33 6.38
N LYS A 21 10.02 2.07 6.96
CA LYS A 21 9.86 2.66 8.29
C LYS A 21 9.48 4.13 8.15
N PRO A 22 8.62 4.68 9.03
CA PRO A 22 8.37 6.11 9.08
C PRO A 22 9.66 6.86 9.45
N THR A 23 9.81 8.08 8.93
CA THR A 23 10.90 9.01 9.22
C THR A 23 10.32 10.38 9.59
N LYS A 24 11.15 11.30 10.09
CA LYS A 24 10.73 12.69 10.33
C LYS A 24 10.10 13.35 9.10
N ASP A 25 10.57 13.00 7.91
CA ASP A 25 10.13 13.62 6.64
C ASP A 25 8.88 12.99 6.03
N GLY A 26 8.36 11.87 6.57
CA GLY A 26 7.18 11.21 6.02
C GLY A 26 6.89 9.82 6.58
N THR A 27 5.65 9.38 6.39
CA THR A 27 5.14 8.08 6.80
C THR A 27 5.74 6.93 5.97
N ALA A 28 5.69 5.71 6.49
CA ALA A 28 6.09 4.51 5.74
C ALA A 28 5.33 4.38 4.40
N HIS A 29 4.04 4.74 4.38
CA HIS A 29 3.20 4.65 3.19
C HIS A 29 3.60 5.66 2.12
N GLU A 30 3.83 6.93 2.48
CA GLU A 30 4.33 7.95 1.55
C GLU A 30 5.66 7.54 0.93
N ARG A 31 6.57 6.98 1.74
CA ARG A 31 7.87 6.49 1.27
C ARG A 31 7.72 5.32 0.32
N LEU A 32 6.82 4.38 0.62
CA LEU A 32 6.53 3.24 -0.24
C LEU A 32 5.92 3.70 -1.57
N ALA A 33 4.92 4.58 -1.54
CA ALA A 33 4.30 5.15 -2.74
C ALA A 33 5.33 5.88 -3.60
N LYS A 34 6.16 6.74 -3.00
CA LYS A 34 7.25 7.44 -3.69
C LYS A 34 8.27 6.48 -4.28
N ALA A 35 8.65 5.43 -3.56
CA ALA A 35 9.59 4.43 -4.05
C ALA A 35 9.02 3.59 -5.20
N ALA A 36 7.72 3.30 -5.16
CA ALA A 36 6.98 2.64 -6.22
C ALA A 36 6.75 3.56 -7.44
N GLY A 37 6.83 4.89 -7.26
CA GLY A 37 6.42 5.85 -8.28
C GLY A 37 4.91 5.93 -8.44
N MET A 38 4.18 5.69 -7.34
CA MET A 38 2.72 5.80 -7.26
C MET A 38 2.36 7.21 -6.81
N ASP A 39 1.94 8.06 -7.76
CA ASP A 39 1.66 9.48 -7.50
C ASP A 39 0.34 9.70 -6.71
N LYS A 40 -0.64 8.80 -6.87
CA LYS A 40 -1.97 8.91 -6.24
C LYS A 40 -2.46 7.59 -5.64
N PRO A 41 -1.84 7.12 -4.54
CA PRO A 41 -2.33 5.95 -3.84
C PRO A 41 -3.69 6.26 -3.17
N LYS A 42 -4.67 5.36 -3.35
CA LYS A 42 -6.03 5.49 -2.78
C LYS A 42 -6.20 4.79 -1.44
N VAL A 43 -5.40 3.74 -1.21
CA VAL A 43 -5.46 2.92 0.00
C VAL A 43 -4.03 2.69 0.47
N ALA A 44 -3.79 2.83 1.76
CA ALA A 44 -2.54 2.40 2.41
C ALA A 44 -2.86 1.34 3.45
N GLY A 45 -1.86 0.62 3.92
CA GLY A 45 -2.06 -0.28 5.04
C GLY A 45 -0.77 -0.89 5.52
N SER A 46 -0.91 -1.79 6.49
CA SER A 46 0.20 -2.58 7.01
C SER A 46 -0.24 -4.03 7.20
N ILE A 47 0.61 -4.95 6.76
CA ILE A 47 0.48 -6.37 7.06
C ILE A 47 1.08 -6.60 8.45
N LYS A 48 0.25 -7.13 9.34
CA LYS A 48 0.58 -7.48 10.70
C LYS A 48 1.27 -8.86 10.74
N PRO A 49 2.03 -9.19 11.80
CA PRO A 49 2.73 -10.47 11.94
C PRO A 49 1.83 -11.72 11.88
N ASP A 50 0.55 -11.55 12.25
CA ASP A 50 -0.52 -12.55 12.17
C ASP A 50 -1.04 -12.74 10.73
N GLY A 51 -0.49 -12.03 9.74
CA GLY A 51 -0.92 -12.03 8.35
C GLY A 51 -2.13 -11.13 8.08
N ARG A 52 -2.69 -10.47 9.11
CA ARG A 52 -3.83 -9.58 8.96
C ARG A 52 -3.41 -8.29 8.27
N VAL A 53 -4.24 -7.84 7.34
CA VAL A 53 -4.05 -6.56 6.67
C VAL A 53 -4.83 -5.49 7.40
N ALA A 54 -4.15 -4.46 7.90
CA ALA A 54 -4.78 -3.26 8.45
C ALA A 54 -4.76 -2.15 7.39
N LEU A 55 -5.87 -1.96 6.66
CA LEU A 55 -6.00 -0.94 5.62
C LEU A 55 -6.58 0.38 6.14
N ARG A 56 -5.99 1.48 5.68
CA ARG A 56 -6.34 2.87 6.00
C ARG A 56 -6.27 3.72 4.73
N SER A 57 -7.37 4.35 4.38
CA SER A 57 -7.48 5.20 3.18
C SER A 57 -6.71 6.51 3.30
N GLU A 58 -6.57 7.04 4.52
CA GLU A 58 -6.10 8.41 4.73
C GLU A 58 -4.62 8.52 5.13
N SER A 59 -3.96 7.41 5.45
CA SER A 59 -2.58 7.39 5.96
C SER A 59 -1.49 7.84 4.97
N ILE A 60 -1.88 8.31 3.78
CA ILE A 60 -0.98 8.83 2.74
C ILE A 60 -1.13 10.34 2.55
N ASN A 61 -2.30 10.92 2.86
CA ASN A 61 -2.58 12.34 2.59
C ASN A 61 -2.26 13.26 3.76
N ARG A 62 -1.67 12.76 4.87
CA ARG A 62 -1.46 13.50 6.15
C ARG A 62 -2.70 14.22 6.69
N THR A 63 -3.88 13.98 6.12
CA THR A 63 -5.14 14.56 6.56
C THR A 63 -5.60 13.84 7.82
N ASN A 64 -5.36 14.51 8.95
CA ASN A 64 -6.13 14.51 10.19
C ASN A 64 -6.54 13.16 10.83
N GLY A 65 -5.86 12.81 11.94
CA GLY A 65 -6.44 12.67 13.29
C GLY A 65 -7.64 11.77 13.61
N LEU A 66 -8.43 11.28 12.66
CA LEU A 66 -9.66 10.52 12.91
C LEU A 66 -9.71 9.37 11.92
N GLY A 67 -9.27 8.18 12.35
CA GLY A 67 -9.09 7.03 11.49
C GLY A 67 -10.39 6.57 10.82
N CYS A 68 -10.60 6.94 9.57
CA CYS A 68 -11.52 6.21 8.70
C CYS A 68 -10.76 4.98 8.19
N ASP A 69 -11.00 3.84 8.82
CA ASP A 69 -10.48 2.56 8.35
C ASP A 69 -11.00 2.31 6.93
N ALA A 70 -10.10 2.03 5.99
CA ALA A 70 -10.51 1.55 4.67
C ALA A 70 -11.06 0.12 4.77
N ALA A 71 -10.80 -0.57 5.88
CA ALA A 71 -11.42 -1.84 6.25
C ALA A 71 -12.94 -1.70 6.21
N GLY A 72 -13.60 -2.57 5.44
CA GLY A 72 -15.06 -2.54 5.24
C GLY A 72 -15.54 -1.67 4.07
N THR A 73 -14.68 -0.90 3.41
CA THR A 73 -15.01 -0.26 2.12
C THR A 73 -14.80 -1.22 0.96
N LYS A 74 -15.49 -1.03 -0.18
CA LYS A 74 -15.27 -1.84 -1.41
C LYS A 74 -13.80 -1.84 -1.85
N LEU A 75 -13.11 -0.70 -1.69
CA LEU A 75 -11.69 -0.54 -1.99
C LEU A 75 -10.79 -1.29 -1.00
N GLY A 76 -11.12 -1.25 0.29
CA GLY A 76 -10.41 -2.02 1.31
C GLY A 76 -10.57 -3.51 1.11
N GLN A 77 -11.80 -3.99 0.92
CA GLN A 77 -12.09 -5.40 0.65
C GLN A 77 -11.38 -5.90 -0.61
N TRP A 78 -11.35 -5.10 -1.68
CA TRP A 78 -10.59 -5.40 -2.88
C TRP A 78 -9.08 -5.53 -2.60
N ALA A 79 -8.51 -4.59 -1.85
CA ALA A 79 -7.09 -4.63 -1.51
C ALA A 79 -6.75 -5.82 -0.61
N GLU A 80 -7.57 -6.12 0.40
CA GLU A 80 -7.46 -7.32 1.24
C GLU A 80 -7.50 -8.60 0.39
N MET A 81 -8.44 -8.68 -0.55
CA MET A 81 -8.56 -9.82 -1.47
C MET A 81 -7.32 -9.96 -2.36
N LYS A 82 -6.81 -8.87 -2.95
CA LYS A 82 -5.58 -8.90 -3.76
C LYS A 82 -4.37 -9.38 -2.95
N MET A 83 -4.25 -8.94 -1.71
CA MET A 83 -3.21 -9.42 -0.78
C MET A 83 -3.38 -10.89 -0.42
N ALA A 84 -4.59 -11.35 -0.12
CA ALA A 84 -4.88 -12.73 0.21
C ALA A 84 -4.57 -13.67 -0.97
N LEU A 85 -4.83 -13.23 -2.20
CA LEU A 85 -4.51 -13.95 -3.44
C LEU A 85 -3.01 -13.91 -3.80
N GLY A 86 -2.21 -13.11 -3.09
CA GLY A 86 -0.80 -12.89 -3.43
C GLY A 86 -0.60 -12.07 -4.71
N ASP A 87 -1.65 -11.41 -5.21
CA ASP A 87 -1.63 -10.53 -6.37
C ASP A 87 -1.13 -9.13 -5.97
N VAL A 88 0.10 -9.12 -5.47
CA VAL A 88 0.77 -7.95 -4.90
C VAL A 88 2.21 -7.89 -5.37
N GLU A 89 2.65 -6.71 -5.75
CA GLU A 89 3.96 -6.53 -6.37
C GLU A 89 4.95 -5.92 -5.36
N GLY A 90 6.21 -6.34 -5.44
CA GLY A 90 7.30 -5.64 -4.75
C GLY A 90 7.62 -4.32 -5.46
N VAL A 91 8.15 -3.34 -4.71
CA VAL A 91 8.53 -2.01 -5.25
C VAL A 91 9.36 -2.07 -6.53
N LYS A 92 10.35 -2.97 -6.58
CA LYS A 92 11.23 -3.13 -7.75
C LYS A 92 10.45 -3.60 -8.99
N GLU A 93 9.47 -4.48 -8.81
CA GLU A 93 8.68 -5.04 -9.91
C GLU A 93 7.68 -4.01 -10.45
N TYR A 94 6.97 -3.33 -9.55
CA TYR A 94 6.04 -2.26 -9.90
C TYR A 94 6.74 -1.13 -10.66
N LYS A 95 7.90 -0.66 -10.16
CA LYS A 95 8.71 0.38 -10.83
C LYS A 95 9.19 -0.04 -12.21
N ARG A 96 9.51 -1.32 -12.42
CA ARG A 96 9.93 -1.88 -13.72
C ARG A 96 8.78 -1.88 -14.73
N LYS A 97 7.57 -2.25 -14.31
CA LYS A 97 6.38 -2.27 -15.17
C LYS A 97 5.88 -0.86 -15.48
N SER A 98 5.80 0.02 -14.48
CA SER A 98 5.42 1.43 -14.64
C SER A 98 6.32 2.18 -15.64
N ARG A 99 7.64 1.92 -15.62
CA ARG A 99 8.57 2.48 -16.62
C ARG A 99 8.35 1.98 -18.04
N ARG A 100 7.91 0.72 -18.21
CA ARG A 100 7.64 0.13 -19.53
C ARG A 100 6.33 0.63 -20.15
N SER A 101 5.37 1.04 -19.34
CA SER A 101 4.09 1.59 -19.78
C SER A 101 4.15 3.08 -20.17
N ARG A 102 5.32 3.74 -20.07
CA ARG A 102 5.55 5.15 -20.45
C ARG A 102 6.32 5.32 -21.77
N THR A 103 6.56 4.25 -22.51
CA THR A 103 7.09 4.23 -23.90
C THR A 103 6.00 3.75 -24.83
#